data_AF-A0A955UQY2-F1
#
_entry.id   AF-A0A955UQY2-F1
#
_cell.length_a   1.000
_cell.length_b   1.000
_cell.length_c   1.000
_cell.angle_alpha   90.00
_cell.angle_beta   90.00
_cell.angle_gamma   90.00
#
_symmetry.space_group_name_H-M   'P 1'
#
loop_
_entity.id
_entity.type
_entity.pdbx_description
1 polymer ?
#
loop_
_entity_poly.entity_id
_entity_poly.type
_entity_poly.pdbx_seq_one_letter_code
_entity_poly.pdbx_strand_id
1 'polypeptide(L)' 'QLVARAELDGDMLYMHCRAGCGRTGAMAACLLVRREGLRAGDAVDRIRALRDCSVESDEQEDGVAAWQEYLGGQR' A
#
# COMPACT_ATOMS: atom_id res chain seq x y z
N GLN A 1 -1.37 0.14 13.55
CA GLN A 1 -2.28 -0.46 14.56
C GLN A 1 -3.76 -0.35 14.16
N LEU A 2 -4.24 0.78 13.63
CA LEU A 2 -5.66 0.91 13.20
C LEU A 2 -6.09 -0.08 12.11
N VAL A 3 -5.34 -0.17 11.00
CA VAL A 3 -5.67 -1.10 9.89
C VAL A 3 -5.67 -2.56 10.34
N ALA A 4 -4.66 -2.96 11.13
CA ALA A 4 -4.58 -4.32 11.67
C ALA A 4 -5.77 -4.67 12.57
N ARG A 5 -6.28 -3.69 13.34
CA ARG A 5 -7.45 -3.91 14.19
C ARG A 5 -8.72 -4.06 13.36
N ALA A 6 -8.95 -3.17 12.40
CA ALA A 6 -10.09 -3.26 11.49
C ALA A 6 -10.12 -4.58 10.71
N GLU A 7 -8.95 -5.10 10.30
CA GLU A 7 -8.82 -6.42 9.68
C GLU A 7 -9.28 -7.56 10.60
N LEU A 8 -8.89 -7.53 11.88
CA LEU A 8 -9.26 -8.55 12.86
C LEU A 8 -10.75 -8.51 13.20
N ASP A 9 -11.33 -7.32 13.24
CA ASP A 9 -12.74 -7.12 13.57
C ASP A 9 -13.67 -7.34 12.36
N GLY A 10 -13.12 -7.51 11.15
CA GLY A 10 -13.89 -7.71 9.91
C GLY A 10 -14.48 -6.42 9.36
N ASP A 11 -13.96 -5.27 9.76
CA ASP A 11 -14.45 -3.95 9.35
C ASP A 11 -14.08 -3.60 7.91
N MET A 12 -14.95 -2.83 7.26
CA MET A 12 -14.64 -2.23 5.96
C MET A 12 -13.68 -1.05 6.14
N LEU A 13 -12.55 -1.09 5.43
CA LEU A 13 -11.60 0.01 5.39
C LEU A 13 -11.84 0.90 4.18
N TYR A 14 -12.02 2.19 4.44
CA TYR A 14 -12.03 3.25 3.43
C TYR A 14 -10.85 4.19 3.64
N MET A 15 -10.13 4.50 2.56
CA MET A 15 -8.98 5.39 2.59
C MET A 15 -8.97 6.27 1.35
N HIS A 16 -8.64 7.55 1.52
CA HIS A 16 -8.55 8.50 0.43
C HIS A 16 -7.49 9.56 0.71
N CYS A 17 -7.04 10.23 -0.34
CA CYS A 17 -6.29 11.47 -0.27
C CYS A 17 -7.12 12.57 -0.95
N ARG A 18 -6.49 13.64 -1.45
CA ARG A 18 -7.25 14.69 -2.16
C ARG A 18 -7.85 14.19 -3.48
N ALA A 19 -7.07 13.50 -4.31
CA ALA A 19 -7.48 13.02 -5.63
C ALA A 19 -7.68 11.48 -5.69
N GLY A 20 -7.33 10.76 -4.63
CA GLY A 20 -7.37 9.29 -4.61
C GLY A 20 -6.34 8.61 -5.53
N CYS A 21 -5.29 9.32 -5.96
CA CYS A 21 -4.29 8.79 -6.89
C CYS A 21 -2.97 8.43 -6.17
N GLY A 22 -2.20 9.39 -5.67
CA GLY A 22 -0.86 9.12 -5.12
C GLY A 22 -0.86 8.44 -3.76
N ARG A 23 -1.04 9.22 -2.68
CA ARG A 23 -1.00 8.70 -1.29
C ARG A 23 -1.96 7.54 -1.03
N THR A 24 -3.13 7.56 -1.66
CA THR A 24 -4.09 6.45 -1.57
C THR A 24 -3.52 5.19 -2.22
N GLY A 25 -3.00 5.30 -3.44
CA GLY A 25 -2.37 4.17 -4.14
C GLY A 25 -1.17 3.62 -3.38
N ALA A 26 -0.28 4.50 -2.90
CA ALA A 26 0.92 4.12 -2.15
C ALA A 26 0.57 3.35 -0.87
N MET A 27 -0.37 3.87 -0.08
CA MET A 27 -0.84 3.18 1.12
C MET A 27 -1.53 1.86 0.80
N ALA A 28 -2.28 1.76 -0.31
CA ALA A 28 -2.91 0.51 -0.74
C ALA A 28 -1.85 -0.52 -1.16
N ALA A 29 -0.81 -0.10 -1.87
CA ALA A 29 0.33 -0.95 -2.21
C ALA A 29 1.04 -1.48 -0.95
N CYS A 30 1.30 -0.61 0.05
CA CYS A 30 1.86 -1.04 1.34
C CYS A 30 1.00 -2.10 2.05
N LEU A 31 -0.34 -2.01 1.93
CA LEU A 31 -1.24 -3.03 2.49
C LEU A 31 -1.14 -4.35 1.73
N LEU A 32 -1.00 -4.34 0.41
CA LEU A 32 -0.77 -5.56 -0.37
C LEU A 32 0.55 -6.22 0.02
N VAL A 33 1.64 -5.44 0.14
CA VAL A 33 2.94 -5.94 0.61
C VAL A 33 2.79 -6.63 1.97
N ARG A 34 2.11 -5.99 2.94
CA ARG A 34 1.92 -6.55 4.28
C ARG A 34 1.02 -7.79 4.31
N ARG A 35 -0.10 -7.78 3.58
CA ARG A 35 -1.13 -8.83 3.64
C ARG A 35 -0.79 -10.05 2.79
N GLU A 36 -0.29 -9.81 1.59
CA GLU A 36 -0.10 -10.83 0.57
C GLU A 36 1.38 -11.19 0.38
N GLY A 37 2.29 -10.43 0.99
CA GLY A 37 3.73 -10.66 0.84
C GLY A 37 4.25 -10.34 -0.56
N LEU A 38 3.50 -9.54 -1.34
CA LEU A 38 3.96 -9.08 -2.65
C LEU A 38 5.24 -8.26 -2.52
N ARG A 39 6.08 -8.30 -3.56
CA ARG A 39 7.19 -7.35 -3.66
C ARG A 39 6.62 -5.95 -3.90
N ALA A 40 7.32 -4.92 -3.43
CA ALA A 40 6.89 -3.52 -3.52
C ALA A 40 6.49 -3.11 -4.94
N GLY A 41 7.32 -3.41 -5.93
CA GLY A 41 7.00 -3.14 -7.35
C GLY A 41 5.75 -3.87 -7.82
N ASP A 42 5.62 -5.17 -7.51
CA ASP A 42 4.45 -5.97 -7.90
C ASP A 42 3.15 -5.41 -7.26
N ALA A 43 3.23 -4.89 -6.03
CA ALA A 43 2.12 -4.25 -5.35
C ALA A 43 1.72 -2.92 -6.01
N VAL A 44 2.69 -2.10 -6.42
CA VAL A 44 2.45 -0.85 -7.17
C VAL A 44 1.79 -1.16 -8.51
N ASP A 45 2.33 -2.12 -9.26
CA ASP A 45 1.79 -2.55 -10.56
C ASP A 45 0.35 -3.07 -10.42
N ARG A 46 0.09 -3.86 -9.37
CA ARG A 46 -1.25 -4.37 -9.09
C ARG A 46 -2.26 -3.25 -8.83
N ILE A 47 -1.86 -2.22 -8.08
CA ILE A 47 -2.70 -1.07 -7.77
C ILE A 47 -2.92 -0.21 -9.02
N ARG A 48 -1.88 0.03 -9.84
CA ARG A 48 -2.00 0.74 -11.13
C ARG A 48 -2.91 0.00 -12.11
N ALA A 49 -2.84 -1.34 -12.16
CA ALA A 49 -3.74 -2.13 -12.98
C ALA A 49 -5.23 -2.01 -12.56
N LEU A 50 -5.51 -1.73 -11.28
CA LEU A 50 -6.87 -1.43 -10.80
C LEU A 50 -7.25 0.03 -11.00
N ARG A 51 -6.29 0.94 -10.90
CA ARG A 51 -6.46 2.39 -11.06
C ARG A 51 -5.16 3.01 -11.56
N ASP A 52 -5.13 3.31 -12.86
CA ASP A 52 -3.93 3.74 -13.57
C ASP A 52 -3.21 4.96 -12.96
N CYS A 53 -3.95 5.94 -12.42
CA CYS A 53 -3.36 7.13 -11.80
C CYS A 53 -2.63 6.88 -10.47
N SER A 54 -2.64 5.66 -9.94
CA SER A 54 -2.16 5.40 -8.60
C SER A 54 -0.64 5.39 -8.49
N VAL A 55 -0.14 5.87 -7.34
CA VAL A 55 1.29 6.04 -7.06
C VAL A 55 1.91 7.03 -8.04
N GLU A 56 1.86 8.32 -7.68
CA GLU A 56 2.05 9.45 -8.61
C GLU A 56 3.52 9.87 -8.77
N SER A 57 4.43 9.37 -7.94
CA SER A 57 5.82 9.80 -7.91
C SER A 57 6.77 8.71 -7.44
N ASP A 58 8.01 8.78 -7.89
CA ASP A 58 9.10 7.87 -7.48
C ASP A 58 9.26 7.82 -5.95
N GLU A 59 9.16 8.96 -5.27
CA GLU A 59 9.21 9.03 -3.80
C GLU A 59 8.11 8.17 -3.13
N GLN A 60 6.96 8.00 -3.76
CA GLN A 60 5.90 7.13 -3.25
C GLN A 60 6.22 5.66 -3.49
N GLU A 61 6.82 5.32 -4.64
CA GLU A 61 7.33 3.97 -4.91
C GLU A 61 8.45 3.59 -3.94
N ASP A 62 9.40 4.49 -3.71
CA ASP A 62 10.48 4.35 -2.72
C ASP A 62 9.91 4.15 -1.32
N GLY A 63 8.83 4.86 -0.97
CA GLY A 63 8.11 4.66 0.29
C GLY A 63 7.54 3.24 0.45
N VAL A 64 7.01 2.64 -0.63
CA VAL A 64 6.53 1.24 -0.63
C VAL A 64 7.72 0.27 -0.51
N ALA A 65 8.84 0.55 -1.17
CA ALA A 65 10.06 -0.25 -1.06
C ALA A 65 10.63 -0.22 0.36
N ALA A 66 10.78 0.97 0.95
CA ALA A 66 11.21 1.15 2.34
C ALA A 66 10.27 0.44 3.33
N TRP A 67 8.96 0.44 3.06
CA TRP A 67 8.01 -0.32 3.85
C TRP A 67 8.25 -1.85 3.78
N GLN A 68 8.55 -2.39 2.60
CA GLN A 68 8.93 -3.79 2.46
C GLN A 68 10.18 -4.13 3.27
N GLU A 69 11.21 -3.30 3.19
CA GLU A 69 12.46 -3.48 3.94
C GLU A 69 12.21 -3.46 5.45
N TYR A 70 11.40 -2.51 5.93
CA TYR A 70 10.98 -2.43 7.33
C TYR A 70 10.30 -3.72 7.79
N LEU A 71 9.37 -4.27 7.01
CA LEU A 71 8.71 -5.55 7.34
C LEU A 71 9.68 -6.73 7.33
N GLY A 72 10.72 -6.69 6.50
CA GLY A 72 11.79 -7.70 6.48
C GLY A 72 12.66 -7.65 7.72
N GLY A 73 12.97 -6.45 8.22
CA GLY A 73 13.76 -6.25 9.44
C GLY A 73 13.02 -6.51 10.76
N GLN A 74 11.69 -6.64 10.73
CA GLN A 74 10.86 -7.00 11.88
C GLN A 74 10.65 -8.51 12.05
N ARG A 75 11.22 -9.32 11.16
CA ARG A 75 10.99 -10.77 11.12
C ARG A 75 12.09 -11.56 11.82
#